data_AF-F2G8A1-F1
#
_entry.id   AF-F2G8A1-F1
#
_cell.length_a   1.000
_cell.length_b   1.000
_cell.length_c   1.000
_cell.angle_alpha   90.00
_cell.angle_beta   90.00
_cell.angle_gamma   90.00
#
_symmetry.space_group_name_H-M   'P 1'
#
loop_
_entity.id
_entity.type
_entity.pdbx_description
1 polymer ?
#
loop_
_entity_poly.entity_id
_entity_poly.type
_entity_poly.pdbx_seq_one_letter_code
_entity_poly.pdbx_strand_id
1 'polypeptide(L)'
;MKLEKLGTVNLLWFLISLFLVIWLGHQLLGAIINLEIQNLRVTDTVSFGNRPIWFAFVFLLKFIAWLLCLGVTVFYIKRRAKVT
;
A
#
# COMPACT_ATOMS: atom_id res chain seq x y z
N MET A 1 10.98 19.60 -3.01
CA MET A 1 9.65 20.06 -2.55
C MET A 1 9.59 19.87 -1.04
N LYS A 2 9.47 20.94 -0.25
CA LYS A 2 9.45 20.85 1.22
C LYS A 2 8.16 20.12 1.66
N LEU A 3 8.32 18.92 2.21
CA LEU A 3 7.24 18.12 2.82
C LEU A 3 6.54 18.82 4.00
N GLU A 4 7.05 19.96 4.45
CA GLU A 4 6.45 20.85 5.48
C GLU A 4 5.03 21.32 5.12
N LYS A 5 4.64 21.30 3.83
CA LYS A 5 3.30 21.65 3.36
C LYS A 5 2.32 20.47 3.18
N LEU A 6 2.73 19.23 3.43
CA LEU A 6 1.77 18.13 3.54
C LEU A 6 1.06 18.28 4.88
N GLY A 7 -0.10 18.95 4.84
CA GLY A 7 -0.93 19.22 6.00
C GLY A 7 -1.05 18.00 6.91
N THR A 8 -0.73 18.20 8.18
CA THR A 8 -1.19 17.38 9.32
C THR A 8 -1.36 15.89 8.99
N VAL A 9 -0.24 15.18 8.76
CA VAL A 9 -0.21 13.73 8.95
C VAL A 9 -0.48 13.48 10.43
N ASN A 10 -1.75 13.44 10.77
CA ASN A 10 -2.27 13.24 12.11
C ASN A 10 -2.28 11.75 12.42
N LEU A 11 -2.46 11.41 13.70
CA LEU A 11 -2.49 10.03 14.18
C LEU A 11 -3.47 9.16 13.36
N LEU A 12 -4.63 9.70 12.96
CA LEU A 12 -5.60 8.99 12.14
C LEU A 12 -5.02 8.54 10.78
N TRP A 13 -4.37 9.44 10.05
CA TRP A 13 -3.76 9.13 8.76
C TRP A 13 -2.61 8.12 8.87
N PHE A 14 -1.86 8.18 9.97
CA PHE A 14 -0.87 7.18 10.30
C PHE A 14 -1.51 5.80 10.53
N LEU A 15 -2.56 5.71 11.36
CA LEU A 15 -3.24 4.44 11.64
C LEU A 15 -3.85 3.82 10.39
N ILE A 16 -4.49 4.62 9.54
CA ILE A 16 -5.02 4.18 8.24
C ILE A 16 -3.88 3.66 7.36
N SER A 17 -2.78 4.41 7.26
CA SER A 17 -1.63 4.02 6.44
C SER A 17 -0.97 2.74 6.97
N LEU A 18 -0.85 2.59 8.28
CA LEU A 18 -0.30 1.41 8.93
C LEU A 18 -1.15 0.16 8.63
N PHE A 19 -2.47 0.27 8.76
CA PHE A 19 -3.38 -0.81 8.38
C PHE A 19 -3.23 -1.18 6.89
N LEU A 20 -3.20 -0.17 6.01
CA LEU A 20 -3.05 -0.40 4.57
C LEU A 20 -1.70 -1.02 4.20
N VAL A 21 -0.62 -0.70 4.90
CA VAL A 21 0.70 -1.33 4.69
C VAL A 21 0.62 -2.84 4.95
N ILE A 22 -0.02 -3.24 6.04
CA ILE A 22 -0.17 -4.67 6.40
C ILE A 22 -1.11 -5.36 5.40
N TRP A 23 -2.26 -4.76 5.13
CA TRP A 23 -3.29 -5.34 4.25
C TRP A 23 -2.82 -5.47 2.80
N LEU A 24 -2.29 -4.39 2.20
CA LEU A 24 -1.74 -4.43 0.84
C LEU A 24 -0.49 -5.32 0.77
N GLY A 25 0.35 -5.30 1.80
CA GLY A 25 1.54 -6.18 1.88
C GLY A 25 1.14 -7.65 1.83
N HIS A 26 0.12 -8.05 2.58
CA HIS A 26 -0.44 -9.40 2.53
C HIS A 26 -0.94 -9.77 1.13
N GLN A 27 -1.68 -8.87 0.45
CA GLN A 27 -2.17 -9.13 -0.90
C GLN A 27 -1.04 -9.23 -1.94
N LEU A 28 0.00 -8.41 -1.83
CA LEU A 28 1.15 -8.44 -2.73
C LEU A 28 2.00 -9.70 -2.54
N LEU A 29 2.22 -10.13 -1.29
CA LEU A 29 2.87 -11.40 -0.99
C LEU A 29 2.05 -12.58 -1.52
N GLY A 30 0.74 -12.58 -1.30
CA GLY A 30 -0.17 -13.57 -1.86
C GLY A 30 -0.12 -13.63 -3.39
N ALA A 31 -0.01 -12.48 -4.05
CA ALA A 31 0.13 -12.39 -5.50
C ALA A 31 1.44 -12.99 -6.03
N ILE A 32 2.54 -12.85 -5.28
CA ILE A 32 3.84 -13.44 -5.65
C ILE A 32 3.83 -14.96 -5.47
N ILE A 33 3.24 -15.44 -4.37
CA ILE A 33 3.25 -16.87 -4.01
C ILE A 33 2.25 -17.66 -4.84
N ASN A 34 1.02 -17.16 -4.95
CA ASN A 34 -0.10 -17.89 -5.55
C ASN A 34 -0.39 -17.47 -6.99
N LEU A 35 0.29 -16.46 -7.52
CA LEU A 35 0.01 -15.85 -8.84
C LEU A 35 -1.45 -15.38 -8.99
N GLU A 36 -2.07 -15.04 -7.86
CA GLU A 36 -3.45 -14.56 -7.76
C GLU A 36 -3.52 -13.35 -6.87
N ILE A 37 -4.24 -12.32 -7.31
CA ILE A 37 -4.44 -11.10 -6.56
C ILE A 37 -5.91 -10.73 -6.58
N GLN A 38 -6.41 -10.24 -5.45
CA GLN A 38 -7.75 -9.66 -5.43
C GLN A 38 -7.83 -8.50 -6.44
N ASN A 39 -8.93 -8.38 -7.17
CA ASN A 39 -9.13 -7.31 -8.14
C ASN A 39 -9.26 -5.94 -7.44
N LEU A 40 -9.36 -4.86 -8.23
CA LEU A 40 -9.64 -3.51 -7.71
C LEU A 40 -11.00 -3.45 -7.02
N ARG A 41 -11.98 -4.18 -7.59
CA ARG A 41 -13.24 -4.49 -6.91
C ARG A 41 -13.03 -5.71 -6.02
N VAL A 42 -13.43 -5.63 -4.75
CA VAL A 42 -13.21 -6.66 -3.71
C VAL A 42 -14.05 -7.93 -3.92
N THR A 43 -14.70 -8.09 -5.07
CA THR A 43 -15.58 -9.22 -5.38
C THR A 43 -14.87 -10.39 -6.05
N ASP A 44 -13.78 -10.12 -6.76
CA ASP A 44 -13.18 -11.10 -7.67
C ASP A 44 -11.66 -11.19 -7.48
N THR A 45 -11.09 -12.33 -7.83
CA THR A 45 -9.63 -12.52 -7.94
C THR A 45 -9.21 -12.50 -9.40
N VAL A 46 -7.99 -12.03 -9.65
CA VAL A 46 -7.34 -12.01 -10.94
C VAL A 46 -6.15 -12.95 -10.84
N SER A 47 -6.12 -13.99 -11.67
CA SER A 47 -4.97 -14.87 -11.80
C SER A 47 -4.07 -14.45 -12.95
N PHE A 48 -2.76 -14.59 -12.75
CA PHE A 48 -1.77 -14.32 -13.80
C PHE A 48 -1.96 -15.26 -15.00
N GLY A 49 -2.33 -16.52 -14.76
CA GLY A 49 -2.53 -17.52 -15.81
C GLY A 49 -3.69 -17.21 -16.76
N ASN A 50 -4.74 -16.52 -16.30
CA ASN A 50 -5.90 -16.19 -17.13
C ASN A 50 -5.80 -14.78 -17.75
N ARG A 51 -5.35 -13.78 -16.99
CA ARG A 51 -5.29 -12.38 -17.43
C ARG A 51 -3.97 -11.72 -17.01
N PRO A 52 -2.83 -12.06 -17.63
CA PRO A 52 -1.50 -11.64 -17.17
C PRO A 52 -1.30 -10.12 -17.22
N ILE A 53 -1.79 -9.45 -18.26
CA ILE A 53 -1.69 -7.98 -18.40
C ILE A 53 -2.50 -7.27 -17.31
N TRP A 54 -3.73 -7.75 -17.05
CA TRP A 54 -4.58 -7.16 -16.01
C TRP A 54 -4.03 -7.44 -14.61
N PHE A 55 -3.53 -8.65 -14.37
CA PHE A 55 -2.82 -9.00 -13.14
C PHE A 55 -1.66 -8.02 -12.87
N ALA A 56 -0.79 -7.81 -13.86
CA ALA A 56 0.35 -6.91 -13.74
C ALA A 56 -0.10 -5.47 -13.44
N PHE A 57 -1.15 -4.99 -14.09
CA PHE A 57 -1.73 -3.68 -13.83
C PHE A 57 -2.24 -3.53 -12.39
N VAL A 58 -3.06 -4.49 -11.93
CA VAL A 58 -3.62 -4.48 -10.56
C VAL A 58 -2.51 -4.59 -9.51
N PHE A 59 -1.52 -5.46 -9.75
CA PHE A 59 -0.36 -5.62 -8.89
C PHE A 59 0.43 -4.32 -8.77
N LEU A 60 0.76 -3.69 -9.90
CA LEU A 60 1.54 -2.45 -9.93
C LEU A 60 0.81 -1.31 -9.20
N LEU A 61 -0.50 -1.17 -9.42
CA LEU A 61 -1.29 -0.14 -8.75
C LEU A 61 -1.31 -0.34 -7.23
N LYS A 62 -1.53 -1.58 -6.76
CA LYS A 62 -1.48 -1.92 -5.34
C LYS A 62 -0.09 -1.73 -4.74
N PHE A 63 0.95 -2.04 -5.51
CA PHE A 63 2.34 -1.84 -5.09
C PHE A 63 2.68 -0.36 -4.90
N ILE A 64 2.26 0.51 -5.83
CA ILE A 64 2.45 1.97 -5.71
C ILE A 64 1.69 2.50 -4.48
N ALA A 65 0.43 2.09 -4.29
CA ALA A 65 -0.35 2.48 -3.12
C ALA A 65 0.31 2.02 -1.81
N TRP A 66 0.88 0.82 -1.81
CA TRP A 66 1.62 0.27 -0.67
C TRP A 66 2.86 1.12 -0.33
N LEU A 67 3.65 1.49 -1.34
CA LEU A 67 4.83 2.36 -1.15
C LEU A 67 4.45 3.74 -0.60
N LEU A 68 3.34 4.33 -1.06
CA LEU A 68 2.85 5.60 -0.53
C LEU A 68 2.46 5.48 0.96
N CYS A 69 1.71 4.43 1.32
CA CYS A 69 1.32 4.18 2.71
C CYS A 69 2.55 3.93 3.61
N LEU A 70 3.55 3.21 3.09
CA LEU A 70 4.81 2.97 3.79
C LEU A 70 5.58 4.28 3.99
N GLY A 71 5.63 5.14 2.98
CA GLY A 71 6.23 6.47 3.06
C GLY A 71 5.58 7.34 4.15
N VAL A 72 4.25 7.40 4.21
CA VAL A 72 3.50 8.13 5.24
C VAL A 72 3.78 7.56 6.64
N THR A 73 3.79 6.23 6.76
CA THR A 73 4.07 5.53 8.03
C THR A 73 5.47 5.86 8.55
N VAL A 74 6.49 5.72 7.70
CA VAL A 74 7.89 6.03 8.04
C VAL A 74 8.07 7.51 8.35
N PHE A 75 7.43 8.41 7.59
CA PHE A 75 7.49 9.84 7.84
C PHE A 75 6.93 10.21 9.22
N TYR A 76 5.77 9.66 9.58
CA TYR A 76 5.15 9.92 10.89
C TYR A 76 6.03 9.42 12.04
N ILE A 77 6.58 8.20 11.93
CA ILE A 77 7.47 7.63 12.94
C ILE A 77 8.72 8.49 13.09
N LYS A 78 9.41 8.83 11.99
CA LYS A 78 10.61 9.68 12.02
C LYS A 78 10.35 11.06 12.61
N ARG A 79 9.18 11.65 12.31
CA ARG A 79 8.78 12.95 12.86
C ARG A 79 8.58 12.88 14.38
N ARG A 80 7.94 11.83 14.89
CA ARG A 80 7.73 11.65 16.34
C ARG A 80 9.02 11.28 17.07
N ALA A 81 9.86 10.44 16.48
CA ALA A 81 11.15 10.05 17.04
C ALA A 81 12.15 11.22 17.14
N LYS A 82 12.07 12.23 16.26
CA LYS A 82 12.88 13.47 16.35
C LYS A 82 12.37 14.46 17.40
N VAL A 83 11.15 14.29 17.89
CA VAL A 83 10.51 15.19 18.86
C VAL A 83 10.65 14.66 20.30
N THR A 84 11.22 13.46 20.45
CA THR A 84 11.57 12.84 21.74
C THR A 84 13.07 12.95 21.93
#